data_AF-A0A9W4L5P6-F1
#
_entry.id   AF-A0A9W4L5P6-F1
#
_cell.length_a   1.000
_cell.length_b   1.000
_cell.length_c   1.000
_cell.angle_alpha   90.00
_cell.angle_beta   90.00
_cell.angle_gamma   90.00
#
_symmetry.space_group_name_H-M   'P 1'
#
loop_
_entity.id
_entity.type
_entity.pdbx_description
1 polymer ?
#
loop_
_entity_poly.entity_id
_entity_poly.type
_entity_poly.pdbx_seq_one_letter_code
_entity_poly.pdbx_strand_id
1 'polypeptide(L)' 'MAAGSIITPDDALKTMELGLPLVAIGYTLIMNPDWVEKVANGREAEIASELNVSKLDQLSIPEKLWNVIQTMPWFNIGK' A
#
# COMPACT_ATOMS: atom_id res chain seq x y z
N MET A 1 -16.38 -9.10 -0.91
CA MET A 1 -15.07 -8.49 -1.18
C MET A 1 -15.12 -7.07 -0.65
N ALA A 2 -14.18 -6.68 0.20
CA ALA A 2 -14.01 -5.29 0.59
C ALA A 2 -12.78 -4.70 -0.11
N ALA A 3 -12.90 -3.44 -0.50
CA ALA A 3 -11.82 -2.65 -1.08
C ALA A 3 -11.85 -1.27 -0.40
N GLY A 4 -10.69 -0.82 0.08
CA GLY A 4 -10.57 0.44 0.77
C GLY A 4 -9.54 0.38 1.88
N SER A 5 -8.57 1.29 1.80
CA SER A 5 -7.60 1.63 2.84
C SER A 5 -6.88 0.52 3.61
N ILE A 6 -6.61 -0.62 2.97
CA ILE A 6 -5.78 -1.68 3.53
C ILE A 6 -4.31 -1.32 3.36
N ILE A 7 -3.69 -0.81 4.41
CA ILE A 7 -2.27 -0.41 4.40
C ILE A 7 -1.42 -1.47 5.10
N THR A 8 -1.91 -1.97 6.23
CA THR A 8 -1.20 -2.93 7.08
C THR A 8 -1.78 -4.34 6.98
N PRO A 9 -1.01 -5.38 7.34
CA PRO A 9 -1.52 -6.74 7.45
C PRO A 9 -2.68 -6.85 8.43
N ASP A 10 -2.64 -6.10 9.54
CA ASP A 10 -3.74 -6.02 10.51
C ASP A 10 -5.04 -5.50 9.90
N ASP A 11 -4.99 -4.54 8.98
CA ASP A 11 -6.18 -4.06 8.27
C ASP A 11 -6.80 -5.17 7.41
N ALA A 12 -5.96 -6.00 6.78
CA ALA A 12 -6.41 -7.15 6.01
C ALA A 12 -7.03 -8.23 6.93
N LEU A 13 -6.40 -8.52 8.07
CA LEU A 13 -6.90 -9.49 9.05
C LEU A 13 -8.27 -9.08 9.60
N LYS A 14 -8.43 -7.83 10.04
CA LYS A 14 -9.73 -7.30 10.50
C LYS A 14 -10.83 -7.49 9.46
N THR A 15 -10.50 -7.30 8.19
CA THR A 15 -11.45 -7.46 7.09
C THR A 15 -11.87 -8.93 6.92
N MET A 16 -10.96 -9.87 7.13
CA MET A 16 -11.25 -11.31 7.10
C MET A 16 -12.06 -11.77 8.32
N GLU A 17 -11.80 -11.20 9.50
CA GLU A 17 -12.58 -11.46 10.72
C GLU A 17 -14.06 -11.05 10.57
N LEU A 18 -14.36 -10.10 9.67
CA LEU A 18 -15.73 -9.74 9.30
C LEU A 18 -16.42 -10.76 8.36
N GLY A 19 -15.80 -11.92 8.13
CA GLY A 19 -16.34 -13.01 7.32
C GLY A 19 -16.12 -12.85 5.82
N LEU A 20 -15.24 -11.94 5.40
CA LEU A 20 -14.92 -11.75 3.98
C LEU A 20 -13.82 -12.71 3.54
N PRO A 21 -14.04 -13.51 2.47
CA PRO A 21 -13.09 -14.54 2.06
C PRO A 21 -11.88 -13.96 1.31
N LEU A 22 -11.96 -12.71 0.86
CA LEU A 22 -10.96 -12.05 0.02
C LEU A 22 -10.90 -10.54 0.32
N VAL A 23 -9.67 -10.03 0.34
CA VAL A 23 -9.32 -8.61 0.53
C VAL A 23 -8.58 -8.12 -0.71
N ALA A 24 -9.00 -6.99 -1.27
CA ALA A 24 -8.33 -6.37 -2.40
C ALA A 24 -7.40 -5.25 -1.93
N ILE A 25 -6.14 -5.28 -2.36
CA ILE A 25 -5.12 -4.28 -2.05
C ILE A 25 -4.74 -3.57 -3.36
N GLY A 26 -4.91 -2.24 -3.38
CA GLY A 26 -4.68 -1.41 -4.57
C GLY A 26 -3.53 -0.44 -4.36
N TYR A 27 -3.83 0.76 -3.86
CA TYR A 27 -2.86 1.85 -3.79
C TYR A 27 -1.65 1.56 -2.89
N THR A 28 -1.79 0.71 -1.87
CA THR A 28 -0.68 0.26 -1.02
C THR A 28 0.42 -0.45 -1.84
N LEU A 29 0.05 -1.11 -2.94
CA LEU A 29 1.03 -1.73 -3.86
C LEU A 29 1.86 -0.71 -4.63
N ILE A 30 1.39 0.53 -4.79
CA ILE A 30 2.20 1.61 -5.40
C ILE A 30 3.36 1.99 -4.47
N MET A 31 3.14 1.92 -3.15
CA MET A 31 4.18 2.19 -2.15
C MET A 31 5.02 0.96 -1.83
N ASN A 32 4.41 -0.24 -1.94
CA ASN A 32 5.01 -1.53 -1.61
C ASN A 32 4.67 -2.56 -2.69
N PRO A 33 5.38 -2.57 -3.85
CA PRO A 33 5.10 -3.51 -4.93
C PRO A 33 5.21 -4.98 -4.51
N ASP A 34 6.03 -5.24 -3.50
CA ASP A 34 6.34 -6.53 -2.89
C ASP A 34 5.57 -6.79 -1.59
N TRP A 35 4.49 -6.04 -1.32
CA TRP A 35 3.73 -6.13 -0.06
C TRP A 35 3.35 -7.57 0.30
N VAL A 36 2.80 -8.32 -0.65
CA VAL A 36 2.35 -9.71 -0.42
C VAL A 36 3.54 -10.61 -0.04
N GLU A 37 4.68 -10.43 -0.71
CA GLU A 37 5.90 -11.18 -0.41
C GLU A 37 6.45 -10.82 0.98
N LYS A 38 6.43 -9.54 1.36
CA LYS A 38 6.85 -9.10 2.70
C LYS A 38 6.01 -9.74 3.80
N VAL A 39 4.68 -9.71 3.65
CA VAL A 39 3.77 -10.34 4.61
C VAL A 39 4.00 -11.85 4.69
N ALA A 40 4.06 -12.52 3.54
CA ALA A 40 4.27 -13.97 3.50
C ALA A 40 5.59 -14.42 4.16
N ASN A 41 6.60 -13.56 4.19
CA ASN A 41 7.91 -13.82 4.80
C ASN A 41 8.08 -13.18 6.20
N GLY A 42 7.03 -12.63 6.81
CA GLY A 42 7.10 -11.99 8.13
C GLY A 42 7.89 -10.68 8.18
N ARG A 43 8.14 -10.04 7.04
CA ARG A 43 8.84 -8.75 6.90
C ARG A 43 7.88 -7.56 6.97
N GLU A 44 6.88 -7.66 7.84
CA GLU A 44 5.80 -6.66 7.95
C GLU A 44 6.33 -5.29 8.40
N ALA A 45 7.39 -5.26 9.20
CA ALA A 45 8.06 -4.04 9.64
C ALA A 45 8.71 -3.24 8.47
N GLU A 46 8.89 -3.86 7.31
CA GLU A 46 9.43 -3.21 6.10
C GLU A 46 8.33 -2.61 5.21
N ILE A 47 7.06 -2.78 5.58
CA ILE A 47 5.93 -2.21 4.85
C ILE A 47 5.85 -0.71 5.14
N ALA A 48 6.00 0.10 4.11
CA ALA A 48 5.84 1.54 4.21
C ALA A 48 4.36 1.89 4.36
N SER A 49 4.02 2.76 5.33
CA SER A 49 2.69 3.33 5.52
C SER A 49 2.50 4.67 4.79
N GLU A 50 3.57 5.20 4.20
CA GLU A 50 3.59 6.43 3.42
C GLU A 50 4.44 6.27 2.15
N LEU A 51 4.12 7.05 1.13
CA LEU A 51 4.91 7.15 -0.09
C LEU A 51 6.04 8.15 0.16
N ASN A 52 7.26 7.63 0.27
CA ASN A 52 8.46 8.44 0.48
C ASN A 52 8.94 9.03 -0.85
N VAL A 53 8.97 10.36 -0.96
CA VAL A 53 9.37 11.07 -2.18
C VAL A 53 10.81 10.72 -2.62
N SER A 54 11.71 10.46 -1.67
CA SER A 54 13.09 10.07 -1.94
C SER A 54 13.22 8.66 -2.54
N LYS A 55 12.14 7.86 -2.53
CA LYS A 55 12.11 6.50 -3.08
C LYS A 55 11.37 6.39 -4.40
N LEU A 56 10.86 7.49 -4.96
CA LEU A 56 10.06 7.47 -6.20
C LEU A 56 10.80 6.80 -7.38
N ASP A 57 12.10 7.04 -7.51
CA ASP A 57 12.93 6.42 -8.55
C ASP A 57 13.00 4.89 -8.38
N GLN A 58 13.13 4.42 -7.14
CA GLN A 58 13.17 2.98 -6.82
C GLN A 58 11.81 2.31 -7.09
N LEU A 59 10.72 3.04 -6.85
CA LEU A 59 9.36 2.59 -7.12
C LEU A 59 8.99 2.68 -8.61
N SER A 60 9.88 3.21 -9.46
CA SER A 60 9.68 3.36 -10.90
C SER A 60 8.37 4.09 -11.24
N ILE A 61 7.96 5.06 -10.41
CA ILE A 61 6.71 5.80 -10.58
C ILE A 61 6.90 6.86 -11.69
N PRO A 62 6.17 6.79 -12.80
CA PRO A 62 6.30 7.78 -13.87
C PRO A 62 5.83 9.16 -13.42
N GLU A 63 6.46 10.22 -13.93
CA GLU A 63 6.16 11.62 -13.57
C GLU A 63 4.65 11.97 -13.70
N LYS A 64 4.00 11.50 -14.77
CA LYS A 64 2.55 11.71 -14.97
C LYS A 64 1.71 11.09 -13.86
N LEU A 65 2.07 9.89 -13.42
CA LEU A 65 1.37 9.22 -12.32
C LEU A 65 1.66 9.93 -11.00
N TRP A 66 2.91 10.33 -10.77
CA TRP A 66 3.29 11.11 -9.60
C TRP A 66 2.50 12.42 -9.46
N ASN A 67 2.30 13.15 -10.55
CA ASN A 67 1.49 14.36 -10.56
C ASN A 67 0.03 14.12 -10.16
N VAL A 68 -0.53 12.94 -10.49
CA VAL A 68 -1.87 12.55 -10.07
C VAL A 68 -1.88 12.16 -8.58
N ILE A 69 -0.91 11.35 -8.14
CA ILE A 69 -0.80 10.86 -6.76
C ILE A 69 -0.75 12.01 -5.75
N GLN A 70 -0.01 13.08 -6.06
CA GLN A 70 0.11 14.26 -5.21
C GLN A 70 -1.22 14.96 -4.90
N THR A 71 -2.25 14.72 -5.70
CA THR A 71 -3.58 15.35 -5.53
C THR A 71 -4.60 14.43 -4.86
N MET A 72 -4.25 13.16 -4.64
CA MET A 72 -5.17 12.15 -4.13
C MET A 72 -5.14 12.09 -2.60
N PRO A 73 -6.30 12.19 -1.92
CA PRO A 73 -6.36 12.32 -0.46
C PRO A 73 -6.02 11.03 0.31
N TRP A 74 -5.96 9.88 -0.37
CA TRP A 74 -5.67 8.58 0.24
C TRP A 74 -4.19 8.20 0.25
N PHE A 75 -3.30 8.98 -0.39
CA PHE A 75 -1.86 8.79 -0.25
C PHE A 75 -1.35 9.65 0.90
N ASN A 76 -0.77 8.99 1.91
CA ASN A 76 0.09 9.68 2.84
C ASN A 76 1.46 9.87 2.19
N ILE A 77 1.90 11.11 2.01
CA ILE A 77 3.17 11.42 1.33
C ILE A 77 4.16 11.91 2.38
N GLY A 78 5.18 11.10 2.62
CA GLY A 78 6.31 11.43 3.49
C GLY A 78 7.33 12.27 2.72
N LYS A 79 7.79 13.37 3.34
CA LYS A 79 8.83 14.25 2.77
C LYS A 79 10.23 13.67 2.95
#